data_AF-A0A0D3LLJ4-F1
#
_entry.id   AF-A0A0D3LLJ4-F1
#
_cell.length_a   1.000
_cell.length_b   1.000
_cell.length_c   1.000
_cell.angle_alpha   90.00
_cell.angle_beta   90.00
_cell.angle_gamma   90.00
#
_symmetry.space_group_name_H-M   'P 1'
#
loop_
_entity.id
_entity.type
_entity.pdbx_description
1 polymer ?
#
loop_
_entity_poly.entity_id
_entity_poly.type
_entity_poly.pdbx_seq_one_letter_code
_entity_poly.pdbx_strand_id
1 'polypeptide(L)'
;MALLRLVARWFVGVLFIISGLIKINDPVGTQIKLEEYFEVFASTFTPAFHALVPAALVLSVVLSVLEVVLGVALLLKFRPRITTAVLLVTIVFFTALTLFSAVTGKVTDCGCFGDALVLTPWQSFMKDLVLLVLILILFFAYRRKGPEAPELHPTPGAGLWVLTTGLISIAIAIIAIEHLPYIDFRAYKEGVHIPTAMQPSEPYRYTYIMAKGGRDYELTDYPDAAEGYEYKDIRLLNPEAAPKITDFSIWNKEGDLTQQVLEGKKLLIIVHKVDDADTDNISAINRLAQSLRGRAETLVVTSSDEASYEAFRHQHQIAVPYAFADATLLKTIMRSNPGLVLLKDGTVLKKWHHNDTPDATEVLQLLNR
;
A
#
# COMPACT_ATOMS: atom_id res chain seq x y z
N MET A 1 -11.61 20.37 30.97
CA MET A 1 -12.33 19.59 29.92
C MET A 1 -12.33 20.26 28.54
N ALA A 2 -12.43 21.59 28.41
CA ALA A 2 -12.46 22.26 27.10
C ALA A 2 -11.17 22.06 26.26
N LEU A 3 -9.99 22.22 26.88
CA LEU A 3 -8.70 21.98 26.23
C LEU A 3 -8.56 20.54 25.72
N LEU A 4 -8.90 19.55 26.55
CA LEU A 4 -8.88 18.14 26.16
C LEU A 4 -9.75 17.87 24.93
N ARG A 5 -10.97 18.41 24.89
CA ARG A 5 -11.87 18.28 23.72
C ARG A 5 -11.29 18.95 22.48
N LEU A 6 -10.66 20.11 22.64
CA LEU A 6 -10.04 20.82 21.53
C LEU A 6 -8.88 20.00 20.95
N VAL A 7 -7.97 19.54 21.80
CA VAL A 7 -6.82 18.70 21.40
C VAL A 7 -7.30 17.40 20.78
N ALA A 8 -8.23 16.68 21.42
CA ALA A 8 -8.79 15.44 20.89
C ALA A 8 -9.44 15.65 19.51
N ARG A 9 -10.23 16.73 19.34
CA ARG A 9 -10.88 17.05 18.06
C ARG A 9 -9.86 17.31 16.96
N TRP A 10 -8.84 18.11 17.23
CA TRP A 10 -7.79 18.43 16.25
C TRP A 10 -6.95 17.19 15.93
N PHE A 11 -6.50 16.47 16.94
CA PHE A 11 -5.68 15.27 16.76
C PHE A 11 -6.42 14.19 15.97
N VAL A 12 -7.64 13.83 16.37
CA VAL A 12 -8.46 12.84 15.66
C VAL A 12 -8.78 13.33 14.25
N GLY A 13 -9.21 14.59 14.10
CA GLY A 13 -9.60 15.13 12.79
C GLY A 13 -8.45 15.15 11.78
N VAL A 14 -7.27 15.63 12.20
CA VAL A 14 -6.07 15.69 11.34
C VAL A 14 -5.58 14.27 10.99
N LEU A 15 -5.55 13.36 11.95
CA LEU A 15 -5.07 11.99 11.70
C LEU A 15 -5.99 11.26 10.71
N PHE A 16 -7.31 11.38 10.84
CA PHE A 16 -8.26 10.82 9.88
C PHE A 16 -8.11 11.43 8.47
N ILE A 17 -7.86 12.75 8.37
CA ILE A 17 -7.59 13.40 7.08
C ILE A 17 -6.32 12.84 6.45
N ILE A 18 -5.22 12.77 7.19
CA ILE A 18 -3.94 12.26 6.67
C ILE A 18 -4.07 10.80 6.23
N SER A 19 -4.65 9.96 7.08
CA SER A 19 -4.95 8.54 6.80
C SER A 19 -5.76 8.40 5.50
N GLY A 20 -6.89 9.10 5.42
CA GLY A 20 -7.77 9.02 4.25
C GLY A 20 -7.12 9.57 2.96
N LEU A 21 -6.35 10.65 3.03
CA LEU A 21 -5.66 11.21 1.87
C LEU A 21 -4.61 10.25 1.29
N ILE A 22 -3.86 9.55 2.16
CA ILE A 22 -2.89 8.55 1.71
C ILE A 22 -3.58 7.38 1.01
N LYS A 23 -4.72 6.92 1.55
CA LYS A 23 -5.50 5.83 0.93
C LYS A 23 -6.17 6.26 -0.38
N ILE A 24 -6.63 7.50 -0.49
CA ILE A 24 -7.20 8.04 -1.74
C ILE A 24 -6.13 8.24 -2.82
N ASN A 25 -4.88 8.50 -2.43
CA ASN A 25 -3.75 8.51 -3.36
C ASN A 25 -3.47 7.12 -3.95
N ASP A 26 -3.75 6.03 -3.21
CA ASP A 26 -3.64 4.66 -3.72
C ASP A 26 -4.83 3.77 -3.28
N PRO A 27 -6.00 3.92 -3.92
CA PRO A 27 -7.18 3.13 -3.58
C PRO A 27 -7.00 1.64 -3.88
N VAL A 28 -6.20 1.30 -4.89
CA VAL A 28 -5.90 -0.09 -5.25
C VAL A 28 -5.07 -0.76 -4.15
N GLY A 29 -4.12 -0.05 -3.53
CA GLY A 29 -3.40 -0.56 -2.35
C GLY A 29 -4.34 -0.94 -1.20
N THR A 30 -5.32 -0.08 -0.90
CA THR A 30 -6.33 -0.37 0.15
C THR A 30 -7.28 -1.50 -0.27
N GLN A 31 -7.63 -1.61 -1.56
CA GLN A 31 -8.40 -2.74 -2.09
C GLN A 31 -7.67 -4.06 -1.83
N ILE A 32 -6.38 -4.15 -2.14
CA ILE A 32 -5.58 -5.37 -1.96
C ILE A 32 -5.61 -5.81 -0.48
N LYS A 33 -5.52 -4.87 0.46
CA LYS A 33 -5.66 -5.18 1.89
C LYS A 33 -7.05 -5.68 2.28
N LEU A 34 -8.10 -5.11 1.71
CA LEU A 34 -9.46 -5.62 1.92
C LEU A 34 -9.63 -7.04 1.36
N GLU A 35 -9.07 -7.33 0.18
CA GLU A 35 -9.05 -8.68 -0.40
C GLU A 35 -8.36 -9.68 0.52
N GLU A 36 -7.17 -9.34 1.04
CA GLU A 36 -6.43 -10.18 2.01
C GLU A 36 -7.29 -10.48 3.25
N TYR A 37 -7.97 -9.48 3.82
CA TYR A 37 -8.89 -9.70 4.94
C TYR A 37 -10.07 -10.60 4.57
N PHE A 38 -10.67 -10.41 3.39
CA PHE A 38 -11.81 -11.21 2.94
C PHE A 38 -11.43 -12.67 2.72
N GLU A 39 -10.26 -12.95 2.14
CA GLU A 39 -9.77 -14.32 1.96
C GLU A 39 -9.46 -15.01 3.31
N VAL A 40 -8.83 -14.28 4.23
CA VAL A 40 -8.56 -14.80 5.59
C VAL A 40 -9.86 -15.04 6.35
N PHE A 41 -10.86 -14.16 6.22
CA PHE A 41 -12.17 -14.35 6.84
C PHE A 41 -12.99 -15.45 6.17
N ALA A 42 -12.84 -15.63 4.86
CA ALA A 42 -13.49 -16.70 4.13
C ALA A 42 -13.04 -18.09 4.60
N SER A 43 -11.73 -18.24 4.80
CA SER A 43 -11.11 -19.46 5.31
C SER A 43 -11.31 -19.67 6.82
N THR A 44 -11.44 -18.60 7.61
CA THR A 44 -11.52 -18.70 9.08
C THR A 44 -12.96 -18.74 9.62
N PHE A 45 -13.89 -18.00 9.01
CA PHE A 45 -15.25 -17.82 9.53
C PHE A 45 -16.33 -18.37 8.59
N THR A 46 -16.40 -17.89 7.35
CA THR A 46 -17.43 -18.34 6.39
C THR A 46 -17.05 -18.01 4.94
N PRO A 47 -17.21 -18.94 3.98
CA PRO A 47 -16.93 -18.69 2.57
C PRO A 47 -17.69 -17.49 1.95
N ALA A 48 -18.78 -17.03 2.60
CA ALA A 48 -19.54 -15.86 2.17
C ALA A 48 -18.70 -14.58 2.03
N PHE A 49 -17.56 -14.47 2.73
CA PHE A 49 -16.65 -13.33 2.58
C PHE A 49 -16.04 -13.21 1.17
N HIS A 50 -15.93 -14.29 0.40
CA HIS A 50 -15.47 -14.20 -1.01
C HIS A 50 -16.39 -13.35 -1.88
N ALA A 51 -17.68 -13.27 -1.56
CA ALA A 51 -18.62 -12.43 -2.30
C ALA A 51 -18.32 -10.92 -2.17
N LEU A 52 -17.47 -10.52 -1.23
CA LEU A 52 -17.06 -9.13 -1.04
C LEU A 52 -15.85 -8.72 -1.89
N VAL A 53 -15.09 -9.69 -2.44
CA VAL A 53 -13.90 -9.43 -3.26
C VAL A 53 -14.21 -8.51 -4.46
N PRO A 54 -15.28 -8.74 -5.26
CA PRO A 54 -15.59 -7.85 -6.38
C PRO A 54 -15.96 -6.42 -5.94
N ALA A 55 -16.40 -6.24 -4.70
CA ALA A 55 -16.73 -4.92 -4.15
C ALA A 55 -15.54 -4.24 -3.46
N ALA A 56 -14.36 -4.88 -3.38
CA ALA A 56 -13.23 -4.40 -2.59
C ALA A 56 -12.72 -3.01 -3.05
N LEU A 57 -12.67 -2.75 -4.36
CA LEU A 57 -12.28 -1.44 -4.88
C LEU A 57 -13.26 -0.33 -4.48
N VAL A 58 -14.57 -0.60 -4.62
CA VAL A 58 -15.62 0.35 -4.24
C VAL A 58 -15.58 0.61 -2.73
N LEU A 59 -15.43 -0.44 -1.92
CA LEU A 59 -15.30 -0.33 -0.47
C LEU A 59 -14.05 0.46 -0.08
N SER A 60 -12.92 0.23 -0.76
CA SER A 60 -11.68 0.98 -0.57
C SER A 60 -11.90 2.49 -0.77
N VAL A 61 -12.50 2.90 -1.88
CA VAL A 61 -12.81 4.30 -2.16
C VAL A 61 -13.77 4.87 -1.12
N VAL A 62 -14.86 4.17 -0.81
CA VAL A 62 -15.88 4.64 0.15
C VAL A 62 -15.29 4.83 1.55
N LEU A 63 -14.53 3.85 2.05
CA LEU A 63 -13.91 3.94 3.38
C LEU A 63 -12.88 5.08 3.44
N SER A 64 -12.06 5.24 2.40
CA SER A 64 -11.01 6.26 2.36
C SER A 64 -11.59 7.67 2.26
N VAL A 65 -12.61 7.88 1.41
CA VAL A 65 -13.37 9.13 1.32
C VAL A 65 -14.07 9.43 2.66
N LEU A 66 -14.68 8.42 3.28
CA LEU A 66 -15.34 8.58 4.57
C LEU A 66 -14.37 9.07 5.64
N GLU A 67 -13.13 8.57 5.70
CA GLU A 67 -12.11 9.04 6.64
C GLU A 67 -11.81 10.54 6.48
N VAL A 68 -11.54 10.99 5.25
CA VAL A 68 -11.26 12.41 4.98
C VAL A 68 -12.47 13.28 5.34
N VAL A 69 -13.66 12.87 4.90
CA VAL A 69 -14.91 13.61 5.13
C VAL A 69 -15.24 13.71 6.62
N LEU A 70 -15.08 12.62 7.38
CA LEU A 70 -15.32 12.61 8.83
C LEU A 70 -14.28 13.46 9.57
N GLY A 71 -13.02 13.40 9.16
CA GLY A 71 -11.96 14.25 9.71
C GLY A 71 -12.25 15.74 9.52
N VAL A 72 -12.59 16.16 8.30
CA VAL A 72 -12.98 17.55 8.01
C VAL A 72 -14.27 17.95 8.75
N ALA A 73 -15.29 17.10 8.74
CA ALA A 73 -16.55 17.36 9.44
C ALA A 73 -16.32 17.55 10.96
N LEU A 74 -15.42 16.78 11.55
CA LEU A 74 -15.06 16.90 12.95
C LEU A 74 -14.37 18.24 13.26
N LEU A 75 -13.41 18.66 12.43
CA LEU A 75 -12.70 19.93 12.59
C LEU A 75 -13.64 21.14 12.43
N LEU A 76 -14.56 21.08 11.47
CA LEU A 76 -15.53 22.16 11.19
C LEU A 76 -16.73 22.19 12.15
N LYS A 77 -16.83 21.23 13.07
CA LYS A 77 -18.00 20.99 13.94
C LYS A 77 -19.29 20.80 13.15
N PHE A 78 -19.22 20.17 11.98
CA PHE A 78 -20.40 19.84 11.18
C PHE A 78 -21.13 18.67 11.83
N ARG A 79 -22.41 18.86 12.20
CA ARG A 79 -23.28 17.84 12.83
C ARG A 79 -22.53 16.92 13.83
N PRO A 80 -21.90 17.49 14.87
CA PRO A 80 -20.88 16.80 15.67
C PRO A 80 -21.38 15.52 16.33
N ARG A 81 -22.66 15.45 16.73
CA ARG A 81 -23.28 14.24 17.29
C ARG A 81 -23.31 13.06 16.31
N ILE A 82 -23.58 13.33 15.04
CA ILE A 82 -23.60 12.32 13.97
C ILE A 82 -22.16 11.98 13.62
N THR A 83 -21.32 12.98 13.36
CA THR A 83 -19.90 12.77 12.99
C THR A 83 -19.15 11.93 14.00
N THR A 84 -19.26 12.22 15.31
CA THR A 84 -18.60 11.37 16.33
C THR A 84 -19.22 10.00 16.47
N ALA A 85 -20.51 9.82 16.12
CA ALA A 85 -21.14 8.51 16.13
C ALA A 85 -20.64 7.64 14.97
N VAL A 86 -20.54 8.20 13.76
CA VAL A 86 -19.98 7.49 12.60
C VAL A 86 -18.49 7.22 12.80
N LEU A 87 -17.72 8.20 13.27
CA LEU A 87 -16.31 8.00 13.65
C LEU A 87 -16.14 6.87 14.66
N LEU A 88 -17.04 6.77 15.65
CA LEU A 88 -16.99 5.71 16.66
C LEU A 88 -17.23 4.33 16.02
N VAL A 89 -18.21 4.21 15.11
CA VAL A 89 -18.46 2.95 14.39
C VAL A 89 -17.25 2.58 13.53
N THR A 90 -16.70 3.54 12.77
CA THR A 90 -15.53 3.33 11.91
C THR A 90 -14.30 2.92 12.71
N ILE A 91 -13.99 3.60 13.82
CA ILE A 91 -12.80 3.26 14.62
C ILE A 91 -12.98 1.93 15.35
N VAL A 92 -14.19 1.59 15.82
CA VAL A 92 -14.46 0.28 16.43
C VAL A 92 -14.25 -0.83 15.40
N PHE A 93 -14.72 -0.63 14.17
CA PHE A 93 -14.48 -1.56 13.07
C PHE A 93 -12.98 -1.75 12.78
N PHE A 94 -12.23 -0.67 12.60
CA PHE A 94 -10.77 -0.77 12.36
C PHE A 94 -10.02 -1.35 13.56
N THR A 95 -10.38 -0.98 14.78
CA THR A 95 -9.79 -1.55 16.01
C THR A 95 -9.99 -3.08 16.05
N ALA A 96 -11.14 -3.58 15.61
CA ALA A 96 -11.40 -5.02 15.55
C ALA A 96 -10.53 -5.72 14.48
N LEU A 97 -10.39 -5.11 13.29
CA LEU A 97 -9.51 -5.62 12.24
C LEU A 97 -8.03 -5.61 12.65
N THR A 98 -7.57 -4.52 13.27
CA THR A 98 -6.18 -4.39 13.70
C THR A 98 -5.86 -5.32 14.87
N LEU A 99 -6.81 -5.54 15.78
CA LEU A 99 -6.68 -6.57 16.83
C LEU A 99 -6.59 -7.99 16.23
N PHE A 100 -7.44 -8.30 15.24
CA PHE A 100 -7.39 -9.58 14.55
C PHE A 100 -6.02 -9.82 13.90
N SER A 101 -5.48 -8.82 13.20
CA SER A 101 -4.13 -8.88 12.63
C SER A 101 -3.05 -9.03 13.70
N ALA A 102 -3.15 -8.30 14.81
CA ALA A 102 -2.17 -8.35 15.90
C ALA A 102 -2.11 -9.70 16.62
N VAL A 103 -3.25 -10.39 16.75
CA VAL A 103 -3.34 -11.70 17.41
C VAL A 103 -2.99 -12.85 16.45
N THR A 104 -3.44 -12.78 15.20
CA THR A 104 -3.30 -13.91 14.26
C THR A 104 -2.02 -13.86 13.43
N GLY A 105 -1.45 -12.67 13.21
CA GLY A 105 -0.30 -12.48 12.32
C GLY A 105 -0.56 -12.81 10.85
N LYS A 106 -1.82 -13.10 10.46
CA LYS A 106 -2.17 -13.51 9.08
C LYS A 106 -2.15 -12.36 8.07
N VAL A 107 -2.35 -11.13 8.55
CA VAL A 107 -2.25 -9.90 7.75
C VAL A 107 -1.20 -9.02 8.44
N THR A 108 -0.05 -8.85 7.80
CA THR A 108 1.14 -8.23 8.38
C THR A 108 1.08 -6.70 8.38
N ASP A 109 0.23 -6.11 7.53
CA ASP A 109 -0.03 -4.67 7.48
C ASP A 109 -1.54 -4.39 7.39
N CYS A 110 -2.04 -3.56 8.30
CA CYS A 110 -3.45 -3.19 8.40
C CYS A 110 -3.88 -2.13 7.37
N GLY A 111 -2.95 -1.57 6.59
CA GLY A 111 -3.22 -0.65 5.48
C GLY A 111 -3.73 0.73 5.87
N CYS A 112 -3.67 1.10 7.16
CA CYS A 112 -4.18 2.39 7.64
C CYS A 112 -3.50 3.61 7.01
N PHE A 113 -2.22 3.53 6.69
CA PHE A 113 -1.48 4.60 6.02
C PHE A 113 -0.93 4.14 4.66
N GLY A 114 -1.55 3.12 4.06
CA GLY A 114 -1.05 2.47 2.84
C GLY A 114 0.46 2.20 2.90
N ASP A 115 1.11 2.32 1.76
CA ASP A 115 2.56 2.11 1.64
C ASP A 115 3.41 3.29 2.16
N ALA A 116 2.79 4.39 2.61
CA ALA A 116 3.52 5.55 3.10
C ALA A 116 4.12 5.33 4.50
N LEU A 117 3.44 4.54 5.34
CA LEU A 117 3.89 4.18 6.68
C LEU A 117 3.39 2.80 7.06
N VAL A 118 4.24 1.79 6.84
CA VAL A 118 3.98 0.41 7.25
C VAL A 118 4.13 0.31 8.76
N LEU A 119 3.01 0.13 9.46
CA LEU A 119 2.97 -0.05 10.90
C LEU A 119 2.81 -1.53 11.23
N THR A 120 3.53 -1.99 12.26
CA THR A 120 3.30 -3.36 12.73
C THR A 120 1.85 -3.52 13.22
N PRO A 121 1.29 -4.74 13.19
CA PRO A 121 -0.09 -4.96 13.62
C PRO A 121 -0.37 -4.43 15.04
N TRP A 122 0.58 -4.60 15.96
CA TRP A 122 0.49 -4.07 17.32
C TRP A 122 0.55 -2.54 17.38
N GLN A 123 1.41 -1.90 16.58
CA GLN A 123 1.44 -0.43 16.49
C GLN A 123 0.12 0.13 15.94
N SER A 124 -0.43 -0.51 14.90
CA SER A 124 -1.72 -0.15 14.31
C SER A 124 -2.86 -0.28 15.32
N PHE A 125 -2.92 -1.39 16.05
CA PHE A 125 -3.93 -1.63 17.09
C PHE A 125 -3.84 -0.62 18.24
N MET A 126 -2.64 -0.32 18.73
CA MET A 126 -2.45 0.68 19.81
C MET A 126 -2.88 2.08 19.37
N LYS A 127 -2.55 2.48 18.13
CA LYS A 127 -3.00 3.75 17.55
C LYS A 127 -4.53 3.82 17.50
N ASP A 128 -5.19 2.78 17.03
CA ASP A 128 -6.65 2.73 16.95
C ASP A 128 -7.31 2.76 18.33
N LEU A 129 -6.72 2.10 19.33
CA LEU A 129 -7.19 2.13 20.72
C LEU A 129 -7.10 3.54 21.33
N VAL A 130 -6.01 4.27 21.08
CA VAL A 130 -5.87 5.67 21.51
C VAL A 130 -6.92 6.54 20.83
N LEU A 131 -7.14 6.38 19.52
CA LEU A 131 -8.18 7.10 18.79
C LEU A 131 -9.58 6.77 19.30
N LEU A 132 -9.85 5.50 19.63
CA LEU A 132 -11.12 5.05 20.22
C LEU A 132 -11.41 5.78 21.53
N VAL A 133 -10.43 5.87 22.44
CA VAL A 133 -10.58 6.60 23.71
C VAL A 133 -10.87 8.09 23.46
N LEU A 134 -10.13 8.74 22.55
CA LEU A 134 -10.34 10.15 22.21
C LEU A 134 -11.72 10.39 21.58
N ILE A 135 -12.16 9.49 20.69
CA ILE A 135 -13.48 9.56 20.05
C ILE A 135 -14.59 9.35 21.08
N LEU A 136 -14.45 8.43 22.04
CA LEU A 136 -15.41 8.24 23.13
C LEU A 136 -15.56 9.52 23.97
N ILE A 137 -14.45 10.18 24.32
CA ILE A 137 -14.48 11.46 25.04
C ILE A 137 -15.29 12.50 24.26
N LEU A 138 -15.06 12.63 22.95
CA LEU A 138 -15.80 13.56 22.09
C LEU A 138 -17.28 13.18 21.95
N PHE A 139 -17.56 11.89 21.76
CA PHE A 139 -18.91 11.34 21.59
C PHE A 139 -19.80 11.64 22.80
N PHE A 140 -19.31 11.35 24.01
CA PHE A 140 -20.06 11.66 25.23
C PHE A 140 -20.16 13.17 25.46
N ALA A 141 -19.07 13.92 25.19
CA ALA A 141 -19.08 15.38 25.36
C ALA A 141 -20.14 16.08 24.50
N TYR A 142 -20.30 15.71 23.23
CA TYR A 142 -21.26 16.34 22.31
C TYR A 142 -22.72 15.90 22.52
N ARG A 143 -22.95 14.89 23.35
CA ARG A 143 -24.30 14.43 23.75
C ARG A 143 -24.76 14.95 25.11
N ARG A 144 -23.86 15.57 25.91
CA ARG A 144 -24.25 16.21 27.17
C ARG A 144 -25.25 17.36 26.93
N LYS A 145 -26.16 17.53 27.88
CA LYS A 145 -27.10 18.65 27.98
C LYS A 145 -26.80 19.44 29.26
N GLY A 146 -27.05 20.75 29.27
CA GLY A 146 -26.81 21.62 30.42
C GLY A 146 -25.72 22.68 30.18
N PRO A 147 -25.38 23.49 31.21
CA PRO A 147 -24.48 24.64 31.09
C PRO A 147 -23.03 24.26 30.75
N GLU A 148 -22.61 23.01 31.01
CA GLU A 148 -21.29 22.50 30.61
C GLU A 148 -21.23 21.97 29.16
N ALA A 149 -22.35 22.03 28.43
CA ALA A 149 -22.41 21.55 27.05
C ALA A 149 -21.47 22.40 26.16
N PRO A 150 -20.66 21.77 25.30
CA PRO A 150 -19.79 22.50 24.40
C PRO A 150 -20.62 23.31 23.39
N GLU A 151 -20.15 24.50 23.03
CA GLU A 151 -20.73 25.29 21.95
C GLU A 151 -20.56 24.56 20.61
N LEU A 152 -21.70 24.08 20.08
CA LEU A 152 -21.79 23.31 18.84
C LEU A 152 -22.08 24.20 17.62
N HIS A 153 -21.61 25.44 17.61
CA HIS A 153 -21.76 26.30 16.44
C HIS A 153 -20.88 25.78 15.30
N PRO A 154 -21.47 25.29 14.20
CA PRO A 154 -20.70 24.87 13.05
C PRO A 154 -19.99 26.08 12.44
N THR A 155 -18.84 25.84 11.85
CA THR A 155 -18.15 26.86 11.05
C THR A 155 -19.09 27.34 9.92
N PRO A 156 -19.17 28.65 9.61
CA PRO A 156 -19.97 29.12 8.47
C PRO A 156 -19.63 28.34 7.20
N GLY A 157 -20.65 27.84 6.50
CA GLY A 157 -20.47 27.03 5.29
C GLY A 157 -19.96 25.59 5.52
N ALA A 158 -19.88 25.09 6.76
CA ALA A 158 -19.35 23.75 7.04
C ALA A 158 -19.99 22.62 6.21
N GLY A 159 -21.30 22.70 5.92
CA GLY A 159 -21.97 21.72 5.06
C GLY A 159 -21.46 21.73 3.62
N LEU A 160 -21.20 22.91 3.06
CA LEU A 160 -20.62 23.05 1.72
C LEU A 160 -19.19 22.49 1.69
N TRP A 161 -18.36 22.86 2.67
CA TRP A 161 -16.99 22.35 2.77
C TRP A 161 -16.91 20.83 2.88
N VAL A 162 -17.78 20.22 3.70
CA VAL A 162 -17.85 18.76 3.84
C VAL A 162 -18.28 18.10 2.53
N LEU A 163 -19.27 18.66 1.84
CA LEU A 163 -19.72 18.16 0.53
C LEU A 163 -18.61 18.27 -0.52
N THR A 164 -18.00 19.44 -0.66
CA THR A 164 -16.90 19.68 -1.60
C THR A 164 -15.70 18.79 -1.31
N THR A 165 -15.36 18.59 -0.04
CA THR A 165 -14.30 17.64 0.36
C THR A 165 -14.61 16.23 -0.13
N GLY A 166 -15.86 15.76 0.03
CA GLY A 166 -16.27 14.44 -0.46
C GLY A 166 -16.15 14.32 -1.97
N LEU A 167 -16.62 15.31 -2.73
CA LEU A 167 -16.55 15.30 -4.19
C LEU A 167 -15.09 15.33 -4.70
N ILE A 168 -14.24 16.17 -4.11
CA ILE A 168 -12.82 16.23 -4.45
C ILE A 168 -12.14 14.90 -4.10
N SER A 169 -12.43 14.34 -2.94
CA SER A 169 -11.87 13.06 -2.49
C SER A 169 -12.22 11.91 -3.45
N ILE A 170 -13.45 11.87 -3.95
CA ILE A 170 -13.88 10.90 -4.97
C ILE A 170 -13.14 11.13 -6.28
N ALA A 171 -13.05 12.38 -6.74
CA ALA A 171 -12.35 12.71 -7.98
C ALA A 171 -10.87 12.31 -7.93
N ILE A 172 -10.18 12.58 -6.82
CA ILE A 172 -8.78 12.18 -6.62
C ILE A 172 -8.66 10.65 -6.66
N ALA A 173 -9.56 9.91 -6.00
CA ALA A 173 -9.54 8.46 -6.00
C ALA A 173 -9.72 7.88 -7.41
N ILE A 174 -10.68 8.39 -8.17
CA ILE A 174 -10.93 7.95 -9.55
C ILE A 174 -9.71 8.24 -10.43
N ILE A 175 -9.14 9.44 -10.35
CA ILE A 175 -7.94 9.78 -11.13
C ILE A 175 -6.77 8.86 -10.74
N ALA A 176 -6.58 8.57 -9.45
CA ALA A 176 -5.52 7.67 -9.01
C ALA A 176 -5.71 6.22 -9.50
N ILE A 177 -6.96 5.77 -9.63
CA ILE A 177 -7.30 4.47 -10.22
C ILE A 177 -6.98 4.47 -11.72
N GLU A 178 -7.36 5.53 -12.44
CA GLU A 178 -7.24 5.61 -13.91
C GLU A 178 -5.86 6.08 -14.42
N HIS A 179 -4.99 6.62 -13.56
CA HIS A 179 -3.72 7.25 -13.94
C HIS A 179 -2.54 6.98 -13.00
N LEU A 180 -2.64 5.94 -12.16
CA LEU A 180 -1.70 5.61 -11.07
C LEU A 180 -1.70 6.64 -9.90
N PRO A 181 -1.18 6.22 -8.72
CA PRO A 181 -0.96 7.12 -7.59
C PRO A 181 -0.08 8.33 -7.94
N TYR A 182 -0.46 9.52 -7.46
CA TYR A 182 0.33 10.75 -7.63
C TYR A 182 1.69 10.69 -6.94
N ILE A 183 1.70 10.07 -5.76
CA ILE A 183 2.92 9.81 -5.00
C ILE A 183 3.06 8.30 -4.85
N ASP A 184 4.12 7.75 -5.42
CA ASP A 184 4.46 6.34 -5.27
C ASP A 184 5.38 6.14 -4.06
N PHE A 185 4.84 5.52 -3.01
CA PHE A 185 5.57 5.19 -1.77
C PHE A 185 6.24 3.82 -1.82
N ARG A 186 6.01 3.02 -2.88
CA ARG A 186 6.47 1.63 -2.97
C ARG A 186 7.95 1.54 -3.31
N ALA A 187 8.51 0.36 -3.09
CA ALA A 187 9.93 0.07 -3.35
C ALA A 187 10.31 0.20 -4.83
N TYR A 188 9.34 0.10 -5.76
CA TYR A 188 9.52 0.18 -7.22
C TYR A 188 9.05 1.51 -7.82
N LYS A 189 9.14 2.61 -7.06
CA LYS A 189 8.82 3.93 -7.59
C LYS A 189 9.85 4.40 -8.63
N GLU A 190 9.45 5.38 -9.43
CA GLU A 190 10.34 6.01 -10.41
C GLU A 190 11.63 6.55 -9.76
N GLY A 191 12.76 6.33 -10.43
CA GLY A 191 14.10 6.70 -9.97
C GLY A 191 14.81 5.63 -9.13
N VAL A 192 14.16 4.53 -8.75
CA VAL A 192 14.82 3.45 -7.99
C VAL A 192 15.65 2.56 -8.91
N HIS A 193 16.88 2.25 -8.50
CA HIS A 193 17.71 1.19 -9.07
C HIS A 193 17.47 -0.13 -8.32
N ILE A 194 16.77 -1.07 -8.95
CA ILE A 194 16.31 -2.33 -8.35
C ILE A 194 17.49 -3.17 -7.82
N PRO A 195 18.58 -3.42 -8.58
CA PRO A 195 19.70 -4.21 -8.08
C PRO A 195 20.34 -3.65 -6.79
N THR A 196 20.43 -2.34 -6.65
CA THR A 196 20.96 -1.71 -5.42
C THR A 196 19.94 -1.79 -4.29
N ALA A 197 18.64 -1.64 -4.57
CA ALA A 197 17.59 -1.77 -3.56
C ALA A 197 17.40 -3.21 -3.05
N MET A 198 17.90 -4.21 -3.78
CA MET A 198 18.01 -5.62 -3.36
C MET A 198 19.19 -5.90 -2.42
N GLN A 199 20.09 -4.94 -2.22
CA GLN A 199 21.22 -5.08 -1.32
C GLN A 199 20.93 -4.39 0.02
N PRO A 200 21.51 -4.86 1.14
CA PRO A 200 21.48 -4.13 2.40
C PRO A 200 22.10 -2.73 2.22
N SER A 201 21.50 -1.71 2.84
CA SER A 201 22.03 -0.34 2.72
C SER A 201 23.35 -0.15 3.47
N GLU A 202 23.58 -0.98 4.50
CA GLU A 202 24.81 -1.04 5.28
C GLU A 202 25.06 -2.50 5.72
N PRO A 203 26.31 -2.88 6.05
CA PRO A 203 26.59 -4.17 6.67
C PRO A 203 25.77 -4.35 7.95
N TYR A 204 25.22 -5.55 8.14
CA TYR A 204 24.51 -5.88 9.36
C TYR A 204 25.45 -5.83 10.57
N ARG A 205 24.99 -5.18 11.63
CA ARG A 205 25.67 -5.07 12.92
C ARG A 205 24.91 -5.92 13.91
N TYR A 206 25.59 -6.81 14.59
CA TYR A 206 25.00 -7.71 15.55
C TYR A 206 25.51 -7.40 16.96
N THR A 207 24.70 -7.71 17.96
CA THR A 207 25.16 -7.87 19.34
C THR A 207 24.82 -9.27 19.83
N TYR A 208 25.77 -9.88 20.53
CA TYR A 208 25.63 -11.16 21.19
C TYR A 208 25.15 -10.95 22.61
N ILE A 209 24.02 -11.55 22.96
CA ILE A 209 23.53 -11.62 24.33
C ILE A 209 24.14 -12.86 24.95
N MET A 210 25.01 -12.65 25.94
CA MET A 210 25.74 -13.71 26.64
C MET A 210 25.41 -13.71 28.13
N ALA A 211 25.25 -14.86 28.74
CA ALA A 211 25.02 -15.01 30.18
C ALA A 211 26.33 -15.36 30.90
N LYS A 212 26.60 -14.70 32.03
CA LYS A 212 27.71 -15.07 32.92
C LYS A 212 27.38 -14.73 34.37
N GLY A 213 27.43 -15.74 35.24
CA GLY A 213 27.11 -15.56 36.68
C GLY A 213 25.68 -15.09 36.94
N GLY A 214 24.71 -15.53 36.13
CA GLY A 214 23.30 -15.18 36.28
C GLY A 214 22.90 -13.78 35.80
N ARG A 215 23.79 -13.04 35.11
CA ARG A 215 23.50 -11.76 34.45
C ARG A 215 23.75 -11.85 32.95
N ASP A 216 22.97 -11.11 32.19
CA ASP A 216 23.07 -11.02 30.74
C ASP A 216 23.94 -9.81 30.34
N TYR A 217 24.80 -10.02 29.35
CA TYR A 217 25.75 -9.04 28.80
C TYR A 217 25.53 -8.94 27.29
N GLU A 218 25.46 -7.71 26.77
CA GLU A 218 25.43 -7.43 25.34
C GLU A 218 26.87 -7.16 24.87
N LEU A 219 27.42 -8.04 24.04
CA LEU A 219 28.77 -7.94 23.48
C LEU A 219 28.69 -7.67 21.97
N THR A 220 29.64 -6.88 21.45
CA THR A 220 29.71 -6.61 19.99
C THR A 220 30.47 -7.70 19.26
N ASP A 221 31.49 -8.26 19.90
CA ASP A 221 32.27 -9.38 19.41
C ASP A 221 31.93 -10.66 20.19
N TYR A 222 32.08 -11.81 19.53
CA TYR A 222 31.88 -13.09 20.20
C TYR A 222 33.06 -13.34 21.17
N PRO A 223 32.81 -13.55 22.48
CA PRO A 223 33.88 -13.67 23.46
C PRO A 223 34.66 -14.98 23.30
N ASP A 224 35.92 -14.98 23.73
CA ASP A 224 36.75 -16.19 23.69
C ASP A 224 36.19 -17.26 24.64
N ALA A 225 36.35 -18.54 24.28
CA ALA A 225 35.87 -19.66 25.09
C ALA A 225 36.44 -19.67 26.53
N ALA A 226 37.62 -19.05 26.72
CA ALA A 226 38.27 -18.89 28.02
C ALA A 226 37.52 -17.93 28.96
N GLU A 227 36.66 -17.05 28.43
CA GLU A 227 35.97 -16.04 29.21
C GLU A 227 34.71 -16.57 29.93
N GLY A 228 34.28 -17.82 29.66
CA GLY A 228 33.21 -18.49 30.41
C GLY A 228 31.83 -17.84 30.26
N TYR A 229 31.56 -17.22 29.11
CA TYR A 229 30.25 -16.70 28.72
C TYR A 229 29.41 -17.80 28.06
N GLU A 230 28.14 -17.91 28.43
CA GLU A 230 27.16 -18.77 27.77
C GLU A 230 26.38 -17.99 26.73
N TYR A 231 26.31 -18.50 25.49
CA TYR A 231 25.51 -17.88 24.44
C TYR A 231 24.02 -17.98 24.74
N LYS A 232 23.31 -16.84 24.67
CA LYS A 232 21.85 -16.78 24.78
C LYS A 232 21.19 -16.47 23.45
N ASP A 233 21.57 -15.37 22.82
CA ASP A 233 20.86 -14.84 21.65
C ASP A 233 21.75 -13.90 20.81
N ILE A 234 21.36 -13.63 19.57
CA ILE A 234 21.99 -12.65 18.69
C ILE A 234 20.94 -11.66 18.20
N ARG A 235 21.19 -10.37 18.39
CA ARG A 235 20.27 -9.31 17.98
C ARG A 235 20.88 -8.47 16.88
N LEU A 236 20.14 -8.30 15.78
CA LEU A 236 20.46 -7.32 14.74
C LEU A 236 20.22 -5.91 15.28
N LEU A 237 21.24 -5.07 15.25
CA LEU A 237 21.20 -3.69 15.74
C LEU A 237 20.67 -2.71 14.71
N ASN A 238 20.80 -3.02 13.42
CA ASN A 238 20.36 -2.19 12.29
C ASN A 238 19.39 -2.93 11.35
N PRO A 239 18.18 -3.33 11.83
CA PRO A 239 17.18 -3.97 10.99
C PRO A 239 16.73 -3.09 9.80
N GLU A 240 16.81 -1.77 9.93
CA GLU A 240 16.53 -0.80 8.87
C GLU A 240 17.52 -0.87 7.69
N ALA A 241 18.66 -1.53 7.86
CA ALA A 241 19.63 -1.74 6.80
C ALA A 241 19.24 -2.87 5.84
N ALA A 242 18.16 -3.61 6.13
CA ALA A 242 17.68 -4.68 5.26
C ALA A 242 17.34 -4.16 3.84
N PRO A 243 17.48 -5.02 2.80
CA PRO A 243 17.06 -4.67 1.46
C PRO A 243 15.62 -4.17 1.42
N LYS A 244 15.38 -3.12 0.63
CA LYS A 244 14.02 -2.60 0.41
C LYS A 244 13.21 -3.48 -0.54
N ILE A 245 13.91 -4.29 -1.34
CA ILE A 245 13.36 -5.26 -2.27
C ILE A 245 13.94 -6.62 -1.92
N THR A 246 13.10 -7.59 -1.59
CA THR A 246 13.54 -8.93 -1.19
C THR A 246 12.98 -10.06 -2.06
N ASP A 247 11.96 -9.75 -2.86
CA ASP A 247 11.10 -10.72 -3.54
C ASP A 247 11.05 -10.52 -5.06
N PHE A 248 11.95 -9.70 -5.63
CA PHE A 248 12.02 -9.52 -7.08
C PHE A 248 12.55 -10.78 -7.77
N SER A 249 11.63 -11.54 -8.38
CA SER A 249 11.93 -12.75 -9.13
C SER A 249 11.05 -12.82 -10.37
N ILE A 250 11.65 -13.06 -11.53
CA ILE A 250 10.97 -13.22 -12.81
C ILE A 250 11.52 -14.46 -13.49
N TRP A 251 10.64 -15.35 -13.95
CA TRP A 251 11.05 -16.62 -14.56
C TRP A 251 10.17 -16.98 -15.76
N ASN A 252 10.66 -17.85 -16.62
CA ASN A 252 9.88 -18.45 -17.70
C ASN A 252 10.06 -19.98 -17.70
N LYS A 253 9.68 -20.65 -18.79
CA LYS A 253 9.87 -22.11 -18.93
C LYS A 253 11.33 -22.55 -19.00
N GLU A 254 12.22 -21.66 -19.45
CA GLU A 254 13.64 -21.94 -19.67
C GLU A 254 14.46 -21.74 -18.38
N GLY A 255 13.97 -20.90 -17.46
CA GLY A 255 14.56 -20.72 -16.13
C GLY A 255 14.31 -19.34 -15.54
N ASP A 256 15.19 -18.96 -14.62
CA ASP A 256 15.21 -17.65 -13.98
C ASP A 256 15.72 -16.57 -14.96
N LEU A 257 14.96 -15.49 -15.11
CA LEU A 257 15.26 -14.33 -15.96
C LEU A 257 15.56 -13.06 -15.15
N THR A 258 15.62 -13.15 -13.83
CA THR A 258 15.64 -11.99 -12.91
C THR A 258 16.76 -11.01 -13.25
N GLN A 259 17.99 -11.49 -13.46
CA GLN A 259 19.12 -10.62 -13.84
C GLN A 259 18.97 -10.08 -15.26
N GLN A 260 18.56 -10.92 -16.21
CA GLN A 260 18.39 -10.51 -17.61
C GLN A 260 17.34 -9.41 -17.79
N VAL A 261 16.29 -9.39 -16.95
CA VAL A 261 15.27 -8.34 -16.96
C VAL A 261 15.81 -7.01 -16.41
N LEU A 262 16.85 -7.05 -15.59
CA LEU A 262 17.47 -5.85 -15.02
C LEU A 262 18.61 -5.31 -15.89
N GLU A 263 18.92 -5.90 -17.03
CA GLU A 263 20.00 -5.46 -17.92
C GLU A 263 19.46 -4.74 -19.17
N GLY A 264 20.15 -3.68 -19.61
CA GLY A 264 19.82 -2.98 -20.85
C GLY A 264 18.51 -2.21 -20.79
N LYS A 265 17.91 -1.99 -21.96
CA LYS A 265 16.69 -1.18 -22.13
C LYS A 265 15.47 -2.10 -22.21
N LYS A 266 14.61 -2.08 -21.20
CA LYS A 266 13.41 -2.93 -21.14
C LYS A 266 12.14 -2.10 -21.03
N LEU A 267 11.10 -2.51 -21.75
CA LEU A 267 9.72 -2.11 -21.47
C LEU A 267 8.98 -3.32 -20.93
N LEU A 268 8.67 -3.33 -19.63
CA LEU A 268 7.87 -4.37 -19.01
C LEU A 268 6.40 -3.99 -19.12
N ILE A 269 5.59 -4.91 -19.63
CA ILE A 269 4.13 -4.83 -19.62
C ILE A 269 3.67 -5.72 -18.46
N ILE A 270 3.20 -5.11 -17.39
CA ILE A 270 2.76 -5.81 -16.19
C ILE A 270 1.29 -6.15 -16.34
N VAL A 271 0.95 -7.44 -16.26
CA VAL A 271 -0.43 -7.94 -16.26
C VAL A 271 -0.60 -8.75 -14.98
N HIS A 272 -1.36 -8.27 -14.00
CA HIS A 272 -1.50 -9.00 -12.72
C HIS A 272 -2.18 -10.34 -12.96
N LYS A 273 -3.44 -10.28 -13.40
CA LYS A 273 -4.25 -11.43 -13.79
C LYS A 273 -5.02 -11.05 -15.04
N VAL A 274 -5.10 -11.97 -15.99
CA VAL A 274 -5.78 -11.74 -17.27
C VAL A 274 -7.30 -11.57 -17.12
N ASP A 275 -7.91 -12.24 -16.14
CA ASP A 275 -9.35 -12.15 -15.87
C ASP A 275 -9.79 -10.77 -15.39
N ASP A 276 -8.87 -10.05 -14.73
CA ASP A 276 -9.09 -8.73 -14.16
C ASP A 276 -8.41 -7.62 -15.00
N ALA A 277 -7.89 -7.94 -16.19
CA ALA A 277 -7.15 -7.00 -17.01
C ALA A 277 -8.09 -6.11 -17.82
N ASP A 278 -7.86 -4.79 -17.78
CA ASP A 278 -8.52 -3.85 -18.66
C ASP A 278 -8.02 -4.02 -20.11
N THR A 279 -8.96 -4.19 -21.03
CA THR A 279 -8.63 -4.52 -22.42
C THR A 279 -8.70 -3.34 -23.39
N ASP A 280 -9.18 -2.18 -22.94
CA ASP A 280 -9.52 -1.06 -23.82
C ASP A 280 -8.28 -0.50 -24.53
N ASN A 281 -7.15 -0.48 -23.85
CA ASN A 281 -5.91 0.12 -24.34
C ASN A 281 -4.82 -0.89 -24.78
N ILE A 282 -5.12 -2.19 -24.83
CA ILE A 282 -4.15 -3.21 -25.26
C ILE A 282 -3.65 -2.95 -26.69
N SER A 283 -4.50 -2.45 -27.57
CA SER A 283 -4.10 -2.14 -28.94
C SER A 283 -3.01 -1.05 -29.01
N ALA A 284 -3.06 -0.05 -28.09
CA ALA A 284 -2.05 0.99 -27.99
C ALA A 284 -0.73 0.44 -27.45
N ILE A 285 -0.80 -0.40 -26.41
CA ILE A 285 0.37 -1.09 -25.83
C ILE A 285 1.06 -1.96 -26.90
N ASN A 286 0.29 -2.70 -27.70
CA ASN A 286 0.83 -3.51 -28.79
C ASN A 286 1.54 -2.66 -29.86
N ARG A 287 0.96 -1.52 -30.25
CA ARG A 287 1.60 -0.59 -31.20
C ARG A 287 2.92 -0.04 -30.65
N LEU A 288 2.94 0.34 -29.36
CA LEU A 288 4.14 0.80 -28.69
C LEU A 288 5.22 -0.30 -28.69
N ALA A 289 4.89 -1.51 -28.25
CA ALA A 289 5.82 -2.64 -28.24
C ALA A 289 6.40 -2.94 -29.63
N GLN A 290 5.58 -2.88 -30.67
CA GLN A 290 6.05 -3.05 -32.06
C GLN A 290 7.01 -1.94 -32.50
N SER A 291 6.72 -0.69 -32.14
CA SER A 291 7.54 0.46 -32.50
C SER A 291 8.91 0.49 -31.82
N LEU A 292 9.05 -0.18 -30.66
CA LEU A 292 10.29 -0.25 -29.90
C LEU A 292 11.20 -1.42 -30.31
N ARG A 293 10.78 -2.28 -31.25
CA ARG A 293 11.57 -3.43 -31.71
C ARG A 293 12.97 -3.00 -32.17
N GLY A 294 14.00 -3.65 -31.60
CA GLY A 294 15.40 -3.34 -31.86
C GLY A 294 15.95 -2.09 -31.16
N ARG A 295 15.12 -1.39 -30.36
CA ARG A 295 15.51 -0.19 -29.58
C ARG A 295 15.40 -0.41 -28.07
N ALA A 296 14.40 -1.17 -27.65
CA ALA A 296 14.22 -1.68 -26.31
C ALA A 296 13.57 -3.06 -26.39
N GLU A 297 13.94 -3.97 -25.50
CA GLU A 297 13.30 -5.28 -25.41
C GLU A 297 11.99 -5.14 -24.63
N THR A 298 10.90 -5.64 -25.18
CA THR A 298 9.59 -5.62 -24.52
C THR A 298 9.29 -7.01 -23.98
N LEU A 299 8.83 -7.09 -22.74
CA LEU A 299 8.49 -8.35 -22.07
C LEU A 299 7.18 -8.18 -21.30
N VAL A 300 6.23 -9.08 -21.46
CA VAL A 300 5.07 -9.14 -20.58
C VAL A 300 5.44 -9.93 -19.33
N VAL A 301 5.04 -9.47 -18.16
CA VAL A 301 5.22 -10.20 -16.90
C VAL A 301 3.84 -10.39 -16.26
N THR A 302 3.48 -11.65 -15.99
CA THR A 302 2.15 -12.01 -15.48
C THR A 302 2.17 -12.97 -14.30
N SER A 303 1.15 -12.92 -13.45
CA SER A 303 0.92 -13.94 -12.40
C SER A 303 -0.14 -14.97 -12.80
N SER A 304 -0.80 -14.79 -13.96
CA SER A 304 -1.68 -15.81 -14.53
C SER A 304 -0.91 -17.04 -14.98
N ASP A 305 -1.55 -18.19 -14.93
CA ASP A 305 -1.00 -19.40 -15.51
C ASP A 305 -0.85 -19.29 -17.03
N GLU A 306 0.00 -20.15 -17.58
CA GLU A 306 0.34 -20.13 -19.01
C GLU A 306 -0.87 -20.29 -19.92
N ALA A 307 -1.79 -21.20 -19.60
CA ALA A 307 -2.92 -21.49 -20.48
C ALA A 307 -3.85 -20.27 -20.57
N SER A 308 -4.15 -19.65 -19.42
CA SER A 308 -4.93 -18.42 -19.34
C SER A 308 -4.25 -17.27 -20.08
N TYR A 309 -2.95 -17.11 -19.90
CA TYR A 309 -2.23 -16.02 -20.57
C TYR A 309 -2.08 -16.23 -22.08
N GLU A 310 -1.82 -17.44 -22.58
CA GLU A 310 -1.76 -17.70 -24.02
C GLU A 310 -3.11 -17.45 -24.69
N ALA A 311 -4.23 -17.84 -24.05
CA ALA A 311 -5.56 -17.52 -24.56
C ALA A 311 -5.78 -16.00 -24.67
N PHE A 312 -5.44 -15.25 -23.62
CA PHE A 312 -5.51 -13.79 -23.59
C PHE A 312 -4.62 -13.14 -24.66
N ARG A 313 -3.38 -13.62 -24.79
CA ARG A 313 -2.40 -13.19 -25.79
C ARG A 313 -2.92 -13.38 -27.21
N HIS A 314 -3.52 -14.53 -27.51
CA HIS A 314 -4.10 -14.81 -28.82
C HIS A 314 -5.32 -13.93 -29.10
N GLN A 315 -6.21 -13.77 -28.12
CA GLN A 315 -7.40 -12.93 -28.24
C GLN A 315 -7.05 -11.47 -28.56
N HIS A 316 -6.02 -10.92 -27.90
CA HIS A 316 -5.61 -9.52 -28.06
C HIS A 316 -4.39 -9.31 -28.96
N GLN A 317 -3.95 -10.35 -29.68
CA GLN A 317 -2.85 -10.31 -30.63
C GLN A 317 -1.54 -9.74 -30.07
N ILE A 318 -1.21 -10.09 -28.83
CA ILE A 318 -0.01 -9.59 -28.12
C ILE A 318 1.23 -10.35 -28.64
N ALA A 319 1.94 -9.74 -29.58
CA ALA A 319 3.13 -10.32 -30.23
C ALA A 319 4.44 -9.97 -29.48
N VAL A 320 4.44 -10.19 -28.17
CA VAL A 320 5.55 -9.90 -27.24
C VAL A 320 5.86 -11.16 -26.43
N PRO A 321 7.15 -11.47 -26.13
CA PRO A 321 7.51 -12.52 -25.17
C PRO A 321 6.88 -12.28 -23.81
N TYR A 322 6.72 -13.33 -23.01
CA TYR A 322 6.20 -13.22 -21.65
C TYR A 322 7.00 -14.06 -20.65
N ALA A 323 6.91 -13.65 -19.39
CA ALA A 323 7.48 -14.30 -18.23
C ALA A 323 6.48 -14.23 -17.08
N PHE A 324 6.80 -14.92 -15.99
CA PHE A 324 5.97 -15.05 -14.81
C PHE A 324 6.62 -14.39 -13.60
N ALA A 325 5.77 -13.92 -12.70
CA ALA A 325 6.14 -13.36 -11.41
C ALA A 325 4.99 -13.55 -10.40
N ASP A 326 5.30 -13.41 -9.10
CA ASP A 326 4.27 -13.48 -8.05
C ASP A 326 3.26 -12.32 -8.15
N ALA A 327 1.99 -12.60 -7.83
CA ALA A 327 0.92 -11.60 -7.88
C ALA A 327 1.17 -10.42 -6.94
N THR A 328 1.73 -10.66 -5.76
CA THR A 328 2.07 -9.63 -4.76
C THR A 328 3.17 -8.73 -5.28
N LEU A 329 4.20 -9.33 -5.90
CA LEU A 329 5.27 -8.59 -6.55
C LEU A 329 4.72 -7.67 -7.64
N LEU A 330 3.90 -8.20 -8.56
CA LEU A 330 3.36 -7.41 -9.66
C LEU A 330 2.46 -6.27 -9.18
N LYS A 331 1.56 -6.55 -8.21
CA LYS A 331 0.72 -5.52 -7.57
C LYS A 331 1.57 -4.45 -6.85
N THR A 332 2.74 -4.80 -6.34
CA THR A 332 3.67 -3.85 -5.70
C THR A 332 4.41 -3.02 -6.74
N ILE A 333 4.79 -3.61 -7.88
CA ILE A 333 5.40 -2.89 -8.99
C ILE A 333 4.39 -1.94 -9.65
N MET A 334 3.16 -2.38 -9.90
CA MET A 334 2.20 -1.66 -10.72
C MET A 334 0.80 -1.72 -10.11
N ARG A 335 0.02 -0.63 -10.15
CA ARG A 335 -1.40 -0.65 -9.73
C ARG A 335 -2.35 -0.91 -10.90
N SER A 336 -1.95 -0.47 -12.09
CA SER A 336 -2.63 -0.70 -13.35
C SER A 336 -2.55 -2.17 -13.78
N ASN A 337 -3.62 -2.70 -14.39
CA ASN A 337 -3.62 -4.03 -14.98
C ASN A 337 -4.33 -3.99 -16.34
N PRO A 338 -3.62 -3.94 -17.48
CA PRO A 338 -2.16 -3.89 -17.63
C PRO A 338 -1.54 -2.55 -17.22
N GLY A 339 -0.23 -2.52 -16.94
CA GLY A 339 0.54 -1.27 -16.81
C GLY A 339 1.94 -1.37 -17.38
N LEU A 340 2.61 -0.25 -17.59
CA LEU A 340 3.91 -0.20 -18.28
C LEU A 340 5.02 0.28 -17.34
N VAL A 341 6.17 -0.40 -17.36
CA VAL A 341 7.37 -0.01 -16.60
C VAL A 341 8.56 0.06 -17.54
N LEU A 342 9.17 1.24 -17.69
CA LEU A 342 10.40 1.42 -18.44
C LEU A 342 11.61 1.25 -17.52
N LEU A 343 12.47 0.30 -17.86
CA LEU A 343 13.74 0.06 -17.17
C LEU A 343 14.93 0.38 -18.07
N LYS A 344 16.00 0.89 -17.46
CA LYS A 344 17.32 0.99 -18.07
C LYS A 344 18.36 0.55 -17.04
N ASP A 345 19.01 -0.58 -17.31
CA ASP A 345 20.03 -1.18 -16.44
C ASP A 345 19.53 -1.25 -14.98
N GLY A 346 18.32 -1.80 -14.79
CA GLY A 346 17.72 -2.02 -13.49
C GLY A 346 17.12 -0.77 -12.84
N THR A 347 17.26 0.40 -13.46
CA THR A 347 16.66 1.66 -12.99
C THR A 347 15.25 1.84 -13.53
N VAL A 348 14.28 2.06 -12.65
CA VAL A 348 12.90 2.43 -13.02
C VAL A 348 12.89 3.86 -13.54
N LEU A 349 12.80 4.04 -14.86
CA LEU A 349 12.78 5.37 -15.46
C LEU A 349 11.40 6.02 -15.38
N LYS A 350 10.35 5.25 -15.69
CA LYS A 350 8.98 5.77 -15.78
C LYS A 350 7.95 4.64 -15.72
N LYS A 351 6.77 4.95 -15.21
CA LYS A 351 5.62 4.05 -15.12
C LYS A 351 4.39 4.71 -15.73
N TRP A 352 3.57 3.92 -16.42
CA TRP A 352 2.32 4.41 -17.01
C TRP A 352 1.16 3.46 -16.74
N HIS A 353 0.00 4.04 -16.50
CA HIS A 353 -1.28 3.34 -16.58
C HIS A 353 -1.56 2.93 -18.03
N HIS A 354 -2.43 1.95 -18.28
CA HIS A 354 -2.81 1.63 -19.66
C HIS A 354 -3.48 2.82 -20.37
N ASN A 355 -4.22 3.66 -19.64
CA ASN A 355 -4.80 4.92 -20.15
C ASN A 355 -3.76 5.95 -20.58
N ASP A 356 -2.56 5.87 -20.01
CA ASP A 356 -1.46 6.80 -20.25
C ASP A 356 -0.38 6.18 -21.13
N THR A 357 -0.73 5.19 -21.95
CA THR A 357 0.22 4.51 -22.83
C THR A 357 0.97 5.54 -23.69
N PRO A 358 2.30 5.69 -23.53
CA PRO A 358 3.05 6.72 -24.21
C PRO A 358 3.27 6.40 -25.68
N ASP A 359 3.71 7.39 -26.44
CA ASP A 359 4.23 7.15 -27.78
C ASP A 359 5.69 6.65 -27.74
N ALA A 360 6.16 6.12 -28.86
CA ALA A 360 7.53 5.62 -28.98
C ALA A 360 8.58 6.73 -28.78
N THR A 361 8.25 7.96 -29.15
CA THR A 361 9.15 9.11 -29.10
C THR A 361 9.48 9.47 -27.66
N GLU A 362 8.46 9.55 -26.80
CA GLU A 362 8.58 9.78 -25.36
C GLU A 362 9.46 8.72 -24.71
N VAL A 363 9.18 7.43 -24.99
CA VAL A 363 9.97 6.32 -24.45
C VAL A 363 11.43 6.41 -24.88
N LEU A 364 11.70 6.67 -26.17
CA LEU A 364 13.06 6.78 -26.68
C LEU A 364 13.80 8.00 -26.11
N GLN A 365 13.11 9.11 -25.86
CA GLN A 365 13.70 10.28 -25.19
C GLN A 365 14.14 9.94 -23.77
N LEU A 366 13.31 9.22 -23.01
CA LEU A 366 13.64 8.77 -21.65
C LEU A 366 14.83 7.80 -21.64
N LEU A 367 14.91 6.87 -22.61
CA LEU A 367 16.02 5.91 -22.73
C LEU A 367 17.36 6.55 -23.11
N ASN A 368 17.33 7.73 -23.72
CA ASN A 368 18.51 8.47 -24.17
C ASN A 368 19.01 9.53 -23.18
N ARG A 369 18.23 9.82 -22.13
CA ARG A 369 18.74 10.51 -20.93
C ARG A 369 19.63 9.55 -20.14
#